data_AF-A0A1U7DJB0-F1
#
_entry.id   AF-A0A1U7DJB0-F1
#
_cell.length_a   1.000
_cell.length_b   1.000
_cell.length_c   1.000
_cell.angle_alpha   90.00
_cell.angle_beta   90.00
_cell.angle_gamma   90.00
#
_symmetry.space_group_name_H-M   'P 1'
#
loop_
_entity.id
_entity.type
_entity.pdbx_description
1 polymer ?
#
loop_
_entity_poly.entity_id
_entity_poly.type
_entity_poly.pdbx_seq_one_letter_code
_entity_poly.pdbx_strand_id
1 'polypeptide(L)'
;MRILLLSLLAPLALSWCDKPDETIYGQIDRGVRWELVSLGGRPAEPGFQIGFPGPRQITGQTSCGPFKAAQEAPYPWIEIGALSSPDKGDCKDPRSHRSAYLALRTMGIADVAGDMLMLSDPEGAAELVFRRVGSEPAEAEPVRVPGDVPEIPTAKAPQTSGATRQRAVASPRVTAPARDNRTAGPVILLDTDAFVVISPL
;
A
#
# COMPACT_ATOMS: atom_id res chain seq x y z
N MET A 1 -6.91 51.21 -31.78
CA MET A 1 -7.53 50.54 -30.61
C MET A 1 -8.00 49.11 -30.88
N ARG A 2 -8.66 48.79 -32.01
CA ARG A 2 -9.10 47.40 -32.32
C ARG A 2 -7.99 46.35 -32.41
N ILE A 3 -6.81 46.70 -32.96
CA ILE A 3 -5.68 45.77 -33.10
C ILE A 3 -5.04 45.44 -31.75
N LEU A 4 -5.00 46.40 -30.81
CA LEU A 4 -4.53 46.20 -29.43
C LEU A 4 -5.45 45.27 -28.62
N LEU A 5 -6.75 45.25 -28.91
CA LEU A 5 -7.71 44.35 -28.27
C LEU A 5 -7.51 42.88 -28.71
N LEU A 6 -7.16 42.64 -29.97
CA LEU A 6 -6.92 41.30 -30.51
C LEU A 6 -5.60 40.69 -30.00
N SER A 7 -4.57 41.51 -29.77
CA SER A 7 -3.30 41.07 -29.19
C SER A 7 -3.42 40.64 -27.72
N LEU A 8 -4.40 41.18 -26.97
CA LEU A 8 -4.61 40.85 -25.56
C LEU A 8 -5.48 39.60 -25.36
N LEU A 9 -6.32 39.23 -26.34
CA LEU A 9 -7.15 38.02 -26.27
C LEU A 9 -6.39 36.72 -26.63
N ALA A 10 -5.30 36.81 -27.38
CA ALA A 10 -4.52 35.65 -27.81
C ALA A 10 -3.93 34.80 -26.66
N PRO A 11 -3.32 35.37 -25.59
CA PRO A 11 -2.76 34.55 -24.51
C PRO A 11 -3.81 33.88 -23.62
N LEU A 12 -5.06 34.37 -23.56
CA LEU A 12 -6.12 33.74 -22.77
C LEU A 12 -6.64 32.44 -23.40
N ALA A 13 -6.44 32.24 -24.70
CA ALA A 13 -6.86 31.02 -25.38
C ALA A 13 -5.89 29.83 -25.13
N LEU A 14 -4.65 30.09 -24.72
CA LEU A 14 -3.64 29.05 -24.50
C LEU A 14 -3.72 28.41 -23.10
N SER A 15 -4.31 29.08 -22.11
CA SER A 15 -4.45 28.54 -20.75
C SER A 15 -5.52 27.45 -20.61
N TRP A 16 -6.23 27.09 -21.68
CA TRP A 16 -7.27 26.05 -21.67
C TRP A 16 -6.74 24.65 -22.03
N CYS A 17 -5.46 24.52 -22.39
CA CYS A 17 -4.89 23.23 -22.84
C CYS A 17 -4.29 22.39 -21.70
N ASP A 18 -3.92 23.01 -20.57
CA ASP A 18 -3.43 22.29 -19.40
C ASP A 18 -4.61 21.88 -18.52
N LYS A 19 -5.22 20.74 -18.84
CA LYS A 19 -6.15 20.09 -17.92
C LYS A 19 -5.34 19.53 -16.75
N PRO A 20 -5.63 19.93 -15.49
CA PRO A 20 -4.98 19.33 -14.33
C PRO A 20 -5.25 17.83 -14.30
N ASP A 21 -4.31 17.05 -13.75
CA ASP A 21 -4.51 15.61 -13.58
C ASP A 21 -5.57 15.36 -12.51
N GLU A 22 -6.73 14.91 -12.95
CA GLU A 22 -7.90 14.62 -12.11
C GLU A 22 -7.80 13.26 -11.40
N THR A 23 -6.66 12.57 -11.43
CA THR A 23 -6.44 11.31 -10.71
C THR A 23 -5.70 11.53 -9.39
N ILE A 24 -5.63 10.49 -8.53
CA ILE A 24 -4.89 10.59 -7.26
C ILE A 24 -3.43 10.96 -7.51
N TYR A 25 -2.84 10.53 -8.63
CA TYR A 25 -1.49 10.92 -9.03
C TYR A 25 -1.30 12.44 -9.10
N GLY A 26 -2.31 13.19 -9.54
CA GLY A 26 -2.28 14.65 -9.58
C GLY A 26 -2.43 15.33 -8.22
N GLN A 27 -2.82 14.58 -7.19
CA GLN A 27 -3.09 15.09 -5.83
C GLN A 27 -1.97 14.76 -4.83
N ILE A 28 -0.96 13.97 -5.22
CA ILE A 28 0.10 13.49 -4.33
C ILE A 28 1.49 13.81 -4.88
N ASP A 29 2.49 13.76 -4.00
CA ASP A 29 3.88 13.80 -4.44
C ASP A 29 4.24 12.55 -5.25
N ARG A 30 5.08 12.73 -6.27
CA ARG A 30 5.46 11.65 -7.18
C ARG A 30 6.28 10.59 -6.45
N GLY A 31 6.04 9.32 -6.80
CA GLY A 31 6.82 8.19 -6.29
C GLY A 31 6.48 7.80 -4.85
N VAL A 32 5.55 8.48 -4.20
CA VAL A 32 5.12 8.14 -2.84
C VAL A 32 4.45 6.77 -2.79
N ARG A 33 4.79 6.02 -1.74
CA ARG A 33 4.14 4.76 -1.38
C ARG A 33 3.37 4.93 -0.07
N TRP A 34 2.32 4.13 0.07
CA TRP A 34 1.35 4.21 1.14
C TRP A 34 1.18 2.81 1.76
N GLU A 35 1.49 2.65 3.04
CA GLU A 35 1.33 1.40 3.79
C GLU A 35 -0.03 1.38 4.49
N LEU A 36 -0.75 0.27 4.40
CA LEU A 36 -2.02 0.08 5.09
C LEU A 36 -1.78 0.03 6.60
N VAL A 37 -2.48 0.87 7.35
CA VAL A 37 -2.39 0.93 8.82
C VAL A 37 -3.72 0.60 9.50
N SER A 38 -4.85 0.72 8.80
CA SER A 38 -6.17 0.34 9.32
C SER A 38 -7.04 -0.29 8.23
N LEU A 39 -7.79 -1.33 8.60
CA LEU A 39 -8.81 -1.99 7.77
C LEU A 39 -10.12 -2.07 8.57
N GLY A 40 -11.11 -1.28 8.15
CA GLY A 40 -12.41 -1.18 8.82
C GLY A 40 -12.28 -0.79 10.29
N GLY A 41 -11.44 0.22 10.58
CA GLY A 41 -11.18 0.71 11.94
C GLY A 41 -10.29 -0.18 12.82
N ARG A 42 -9.83 -1.33 12.33
CA ARG A 42 -8.91 -2.22 13.06
C ARG A 42 -7.48 -2.06 12.55
N PRO A 43 -6.45 -2.17 13.42
CA PRO A 43 -5.06 -2.17 12.98
C PRO A 43 -4.81 -3.22 11.89
N ALA A 44 -4.12 -2.81 10.83
CA ALA A 44 -3.72 -3.70 9.75
C ALA A 44 -2.36 -4.34 10.05
N GLU A 45 -2.18 -5.59 9.61
CA GLU A 45 -0.86 -6.21 9.58
C GLU A 45 0.03 -5.54 8.52
N PRO A 46 1.33 -5.32 8.79
CA PRO A 46 2.25 -4.74 7.82
C PRO A 46 2.40 -5.60 6.56
N GLY A 47 2.69 -4.95 5.44
CA GLY A 47 3.00 -5.63 4.17
C GLY A 47 1.91 -5.49 3.12
N PHE A 48 1.03 -4.49 3.23
CA PHE A 48 0.11 -4.10 2.18
C PHE A 48 0.36 -2.63 1.82
N GLN A 49 1.00 -2.40 0.69
CA GLN A 49 1.33 -1.07 0.19
C GLN A 49 0.64 -0.77 -1.13
N ILE A 50 0.29 0.49 -1.34
CA ILE A 50 -0.23 1.00 -2.61
C ILE A 50 0.55 2.25 -3.04
N GLY A 51 0.47 2.57 -4.32
CA GLY A 51 1.04 3.78 -4.89
C GLY A 51 0.48 4.06 -6.27
N PHE A 52 0.57 5.31 -6.67
CA PHE A 52 0.04 5.83 -7.92
C PHE A 52 1.22 6.33 -8.73
N PRO A 53 1.85 5.49 -9.58
CA PRO A 53 3.09 5.87 -10.27
C PRO A 53 2.85 6.78 -11.49
N GLY A 54 1.60 6.94 -11.92
CA GLY A 54 1.23 7.79 -13.04
C GLY A 54 -0.28 7.96 -13.16
N PRO A 55 -0.74 8.77 -14.12
CA PRO A 55 -2.17 9.01 -14.34
C PRO A 55 -2.89 7.69 -14.57
N ARG A 56 -4.00 7.49 -13.85
CA ARG A 56 -4.86 6.30 -13.93
C ARG A 56 -4.17 4.97 -13.58
N GLN A 57 -2.97 4.98 -13.00
CA GLN A 57 -2.23 3.77 -12.65
C GLN A 57 -2.20 3.55 -11.15
N ILE A 58 -2.55 2.33 -10.73
CA ILE A 58 -2.44 1.88 -9.35
C ILE A 58 -1.47 0.69 -9.33
N THR A 59 -0.52 0.72 -8.41
CA THR A 59 0.39 -0.40 -8.15
C THR A 59 0.39 -0.69 -6.66
N GLY A 60 0.42 -1.97 -6.31
CA GLY A 60 0.52 -2.35 -4.90
C GLY A 60 1.47 -3.51 -4.69
N GLN A 61 1.90 -3.63 -3.44
CA GLN A 61 2.70 -4.73 -2.94
C GLN A 61 1.93 -5.35 -1.78
N THR A 62 1.83 -6.67 -1.78
CA THR A 62 1.20 -7.42 -0.68
C THR A 62 2.15 -8.50 -0.16
N SER A 63 1.79 -9.14 0.94
CA SER A 63 2.46 -10.34 1.45
C SER A 63 2.43 -11.53 0.47
N CYS A 64 1.47 -11.56 -0.46
CA CYS A 64 1.36 -12.58 -1.51
C CYS A 64 2.11 -12.21 -2.80
N GLY A 65 2.37 -10.92 -3.02
CA GLY A 65 3.01 -10.45 -4.25
C GLY A 65 2.50 -9.07 -4.71
N PRO A 66 3.05 -8.56 -5.81
CA PRO A 66 2.64 -7.28 -6.37
C PRO A 66 1.33 -7.40 -7.15
N PHE A 67 0.58 -6.30 -7.23
CA PHE A 67 -0.58 -6.16 -8.11
C PHE A 67 -0.55 -4.83 -8.85
N LYS A 68 -1.32 -4.76 -9.94
CA LYS A 68 -1.60 -3.53 -10.68
C LYS A 68 -3.10 -3.40 -10.91
N ALA A 69 -3.58 -2.17 -11.01
CA ALA A 69 -4.94 -1.83 -11.42
C ALA A 69 -4.95 -0.47 -12.12
N ALA A 70 -6.08 -0.16 -12.76
CA ALA A 70 -6.37 1.17 -13.25
C ALA A 70 -7.18 1.95 -12.20
N GLN A 71 -6.98 3.27 -12.13
CA GLN A 71 -7.97 4.19 -11.56
C GLN A 71 -8.90 4.63 -12.69
N GLU A 72 -10.18 4.29 -12.59
CA GLU A 72 -11.14 4.47 -13.67
C GLU A 72 -11.95 5.77 -13.53
N ALA A 73 -12.23 6.19 -12.30
CA ALA A 73 -12.92 7.43 -11.95
C ALA A 73 -11.96 8.56 -11.51
N PRO A 74 -12.34 9.85 -11.70
CA PRO A 74 -11.56 11.00 -11.25
C PRO A 74 -11.75 11.30 -9.76
N TYR A 75 -10.68 11.77 -9.12
CA TYR A 75 -10.66 12.24 -7.74
C TYR A 75 -11.74 13.31 -7.48
N PRO A 76 -12.42 13.30 -6.32
CA PRO A 76 -12.24 12.41 -5.17
C PRO A 76 -12.89 11.03 -5.31
N TRP A 77 -13.67 10.79 -6.35
CA TRP A 77 -14.20 9.46 -6.62
C TRP A 77 -13.08 8.55 -7.13
N ILE A 78 -13.16 7.29 -6.76
CA ILE A 78 -12.25 6.27 -7.28
C ILE A 78 -13.04 5.06 -7.70
N GLU A 79 -12.64 4.49 -8.82
CA GLU A 79 -13.07 3.17 -9.23
C GLU A 79 -11.79 2.40 -9.53
N ILE A 80 -11.58 1.31 -8.80
CA ILE A 80 -10.38 0.47 -8.96
C ILE A 80 -10.73 -0.62 -9.95
N GLY A 81 -10.11 -0.53 -11.13
CA GLY A 81 -10.28 -1.50 -12.20
C GLY A 81 -9.79 -2.90 -11.82
N ALA A 82 -9.81 -3.81 -12.80
CA ALA A 82 -9.40 -5.19 -12.58
C ALA A 82 -7.97 -5.28 -11.99
N LEU A 83 -7.88 -5.86 -10.79
CA LEU A 83 -6.62 -6.09 -10.10
C LEU A 83 -5.92 -7.31 -10.72
N SER A 84 -4.69 -7.11 -11.20
CA SER A 84 -3.97 -8.07 -12.05
C SER A 84 -3.31 -9.25 -11.31
N SER A 85 -3.68 -9.54 -10.05
CA SER A 85 -2.85 -10.41 -9.22
C SER A 85 -2.87 -11.88 -9.69
N PRO A 86 -1.72 -12.49 -9.99
CA PRO A 86 -1.59 -13.92 -10.18
C PRO A 86 -1.42 -14.55 -8.80
N ASP A 87 -2.51 -14.95 -8.16
CA ASP A 87 -2.49 -15.71 -6.90
C ASP A 87 -1.83 -17.08 -7.18
N LYS A 88 -0.48 -17.15 -7.14
CA LYS A 88 0.32 -18.29 -7.61
C LYS A 88 1.51 -18.63 -6.70
N GLY A 89 1.38 -18.45 -5.39
CA GLY A 89 2.45 -18.80 -4.44
C GLY A 89 1.99 -19.06 -3.01
N ASP A 90 2.91 -19.59 -2.19
CA ASP A 90 2.75 -19.80 -0.74
C ASP A 90 2.71 -18.44 -0.02
N CYS A 91 1.52 -17.85 0.08
CA CYS A 91 1.29 -16.66 0.89
C CYS A 91 1.59 -16.95 2.37
N LYS A 92 2.49 -16.17 2.98
CA LYS A 92 2.76 -16.26 4.42
C LYS A 92 1.51 -15.97 5.27
N ASP A 93 0.64 -15.08 4.80
CA ASP A 93 -0.67 -14.80 5.39
C ASP A 93 -1.72 -14.54 4.29
N PRO A 94 -2.48 -15.56 3.89
CA PRO A 94 -3.51 -15.43 2.84
C PRO A 94 -4.78 -14.73 3.33
N ARG A 95 -5.04 -14.67 4.65
CA ARG A 95 -6.28 -14.08 5.18
C ARG A 95 -6.20 -12.56 5.16
N SER A 96 -5.13 -11.99 5.71
CA SER A 96 -4.92 -10.54 5.73
C SER A 96 -4.75 -9.98 4.32
N HIS A 97 -4.10 -10.73 3.43
CA HIS A 97 -4.04 -10.38 2.01
C HIS A 97 -5.44 -10.29 1.39
N ARG A 98 -6.25 -11.35 1.56
CA ARG A 98 -7.58 -11.43 0.94
C ARG A 98 -8.53 -10.37 1.47
N SER A 99 -8.52 -10.08 2.77
CA SER A 99 -9.40 -9.06 3.35
C SER A 99 -9.09 -7.66 2.81
N ALA A 100 -7.82 -7.25 2.81
CA ALA A 100 -7.40 -5.96 2.27
C ALA A 100 -7.66 -5.85 0.77
N TYR A 101 -7.34 -6.90 0.01
CA TYR A 101 -7.56 -6.93 -1.43
C TYR A 101 -9.05 -6.88 -1.81
N LEU A 102 -9.92 -7.59 -1.08
CA LEU A 102 -11.37 -7.54 -1.32
C LEU A 102 -11.95 -6.18 -0.92
N ALA A 103 -11.54 -5.63 0.21
CA ALA A 103 -11.96 -4.30 0.64
C ALA A 103 -11.54 -3.22 -0.38
N LEU A 104 -10.31 -3.29 -0.92
CA LEU A 104 -9.83 -2.33 -1.92
C LEU A 104 -10.78 -2.25 -3.13
N ARG A 105 -11.38 -3.37 -3.55
CA ARG A 105 -12.30 -3.43 -4.69
C ARG A 105 -13.64 -2.74 -4.45
N THR A 106 -14.02 -2.48 -3.21
CA THR A 106 -15.30 -1.85 -2.87
C THR A 106 -15.15 -0.36 -2.60
N MET A 107 -13.93 0.17 -2.62
CA MET A 107 -13.68 1.59 -2.35
C MET A 107 -14.19 2.45 -3.50
N GLY A 108 -14.85 3.55 -3.17
CA GLY A 108 -15.46 4.49 -4.12
C GLY A 108 -15.04 5.94 -3.92
N ILE A 109 -14.45 6.26 -2.76
CA ILE A 109 -14.03 7.62 -2.38
C ILE A 109 -12.58 7.55 -1.90
N ALA A 110 -11.77 8.49 -2.38
CA ALA A 110 -10.40 8.70 -1.93
C ALA A 110 -10.25 10.09 -1.32
N ASP A 111 -9.58 10.16 -0.18
CA ASP A 111 -9.22 11.41 0.50
C ASP A 111 -7.73 11.37 0.86
N VAL A 112 -7.01 12.41 0.48
CA VAL A 112 -5.58 12.58 0.79
C VAL A 112 -5.44 13.76 1.75
N ALA A 113 -4.97 13.47 2.96
CA ALA A 113 -4.72 14.46 4.01
C ALA A 113 -3.27 14.33 4.51
N GLY A 114 -2.35 15.07 3.89
CA GLY A 114 -0.94 15.09 4.23
C GLY A 114 -0.26 13.72 4.05
N ASP A 115 0.08 13.08 5.17
CA ASP A 115 0.70 11.75 5.22
C ASP A 115 -0.32 10.61 5.37
N MET A 116 -1.61 10.91 5.26
CA MET A 116 -2.72 9.95 5.32
C MET A 116 -3.48 9.88 3.99
N LEU A 117 -3.75 8.66 3.55
CA LEU A 117 -4.61 8.36 2.42
C LEU A 117 -5.73 7.48 2.95
N MET A 118 -6.96 7.93 2.79
CA MET A 118 -8.14 7.21 3.21
C MET A 118 -8.92 6.80 1.98
N LEU A 119 -9.25 5.52 1.89
CA LEU A 119 -10.20 5.01 0.92
C LEU A 119 -11.44 4.56 1.68
N SER A 120 -12.62 4.95 1.21
CA SER A 120 -13.89 4.52 1.79
C SER A 120 -14.82 4.02 0.70
N ASP A 121 -15.69 3.10 1.08
CA ASP A 121 -16.84 2.78 0.23
C ASP A 121 -17.86 3.96 0.26
N PRO A 122 -18.66 4.15 -0.80
CA PRO A 122 -19.62 5.25 -0.88
C PRO A 122 -20.66 5.30 0.25
N GLU A 123 -20.97 4.16 0.88
CA GLU A 123 -21.91 4.02 1.98
C GLU A 123 -21.24 4.20 3.36
N GLY A 124 -19.91 4.24 3.41
CA GLY A 124 -19.11 4.46 4.63
C GLY A 124 -19.03 3.26 5.58
N ALA A 125 -19.47 2.07 5.15
CA ALA A 125 -19.40 0.82 5.91
C ALA A 125 -17.99 0.20 5.93
N ALA A 126 -17.18 0.45 4.89
CA ALA A 126 -15.82 -0.03 4.79
C ALA A 126 -14.83 1.13 4.57
N GLU A 127 -13.70 1.07 5.28
CA GLU A 127 -12.64 2.06 5.24
C GLU A 127 -11.28 1.38 5.23
N LEU A 128 -10.36 1.90 4.43
CA LEU A 128 -8.95 1.56 4.43
C LEU A 128 -8.16 2.84 4.69
N VAL A 129 -7.31 2.82 5.71
CA VAL A 129 -6.45 3.95 6.05
C VAL A 129 -5.02 3.56 5.81
N PHE A 130 -4.33 4.38 5.02
CA PHE A 130 -2.93 4.23 4.69
C PHE A 130 -2.11 5.39 5.22
N ARG A 131 -0.85 5.10 5.53
CA ARG A 131 0.15 6.09 5.91
C ARG A 131 1.27 6.11 4.89
N ARG A 132 1.75 7.31 4.58
CA ARG A 132 2.90 7.51 3.71
C ARG A 132 4.13 6.74 4.23
N VAL A 133 4.77 5.96 3.37
CA VAL A 133 6.04 5.26 3.64
C VAL A 133 7.03 5.55 2.53
N GLY A 134 8.02 6.40 2.82
CA GLY A 134 9.01 6.81 1.84
C GLY A 134 8.47 7.77 0.78
N SER A 135 8.85 9.03 0.91
CA SER A 135 9.27 9.82 -0.24
C SER A 135 10.79 9.66 -0.30
N GLU A 136 11.37 9.16 -1.40
CA GLU A 136 12.70 9.68 -1.70
C GLU A 136 12.48 11.20 -1.82
N PRO A 137 13.17 12.05 -1.05
CA PRO A 137 12.84 13.47 -0.99
C PRO A 137 12.81 14.01 -2.42
N ALA A 138 11.62 14.42 -2.88
CA ALA A 138 11.52 15.26 -4.05
C ALA A 138 12.33 16.51 -3.67
N GLU A 139 13.53 16.63 -4.24
CA GLU A 139 14.51 17.66 -3.89
C GLU A 139 15.15 17.47 -2.50
N ALA A 140 16.03 16.46 -2.38
CA ALA A 140 17.29 16.77 -1.71
C ALA A 140 17.98 17.82 -2.59
N GLU A 141 17.73 19.10 -2.29
CA GLU A 141 18.64 20.19 -2.67
C GLU A 141 20.06 19.64 -2.51
N PRO A 142 20.94 19.70 -3.53
CA PRO A 142 22.25 19.11 -3.42
C PRO A 142 22.91 19.75 -2.21
N VAL A 143 23.03 18.98 -1.13
CA VAL A 143 23.77 19.37 0.07
C VAL A 143 25.15 19.71 -0.47
N ARG A 144 25.46 21.01 -0.60
CA ARG A 144 26.81 21.45 -0.82
C ARG A 144 27.54 21.03 0.44
N VAL A 145 28.24 19.90 0.35
CA VAL A 145 29.22 19.49 1.34
C VAL A 145 30.24 20.64 1.36
N PRO A 146 30.33 21.44 2.45
CA PRO A 146 31.47 22.32 2.60
C PRO A 146 32.67 21.39 2.72
N GLY A 147 33.54 21.42 1.71
CA GLY A 147 34.80 20.71 1.75
C GLY A 147 35.61 21.25 2.92
N ASP A 148 35.79 20.42 3.94
CA ASP A 148 36.97 20.33 4.79
C ASP A 148 36.74 19.20 5.80
N VAL A 149 37.10 17.98 5.41
CA VAL A 149 37.35 16.89 6.36
C VAL A 149 38.86 16.77 6.49
N PRO A 150 39.46 17.09 7.65
CA PRO A 150 40.87 16.80 7.87
C PRO A 150 41.09 15.28 7.94
N GLU A 151 42.10 14.80 7.21
CA GLU A 151 42.58 13.41 7.22
C GLU A 151 42.79 12.92 8.66
N ILE A 152 42.06 11.86 9.03
CA ILE A 152 42.35 11.07 10.24
C ILE A 152 43.42 10.04 9.88
N PRO A 153 44.58 10.01 10.55
CA PRO A 153 45.62 9.04 10.24
C PRO A 153 45.22 7.61 10.64
N THR A 154 45.43 6.71 9.70
CA THR A 154 45.23 5.27 9.75
C THR A 154 45.95 4.62 10.93
N ALA A 155 45.19 4.13 11.92
CA ALA A 155 45.70 3.25 12.95
C ALA A 155 45.73 1.79 12.46
N LYS A 156 46.89 1.17 12.64
CA LYS A 156 47.30 -0.18 12.21
C LYS A 156 46.53 -1.27 12.96
N ALA A 157 46.02 -2.26 12.24
CA ALA A 157 45.37 -3.46 12.78
C ALA A 157 46.33 -4.34 13.61
N PRO A 158 45.87 -4.98 14.69
CA PRO A 158 46.46 -6.20 15.21
C PRO A 158 45.65 -7.42 14.76
N GLN A 159 46.35 -8.38 14.17
CA GLN A 159 45.87 -9.75 14.01
C GLN A 159 45.99 -10.50 15.32
N THR A 160 44.92 -11.16 15.75
CA THR A 160 45.01 -12.25 16.73
C THR A 160 44.22 -13.45 16.24
N SER A 161 45.00 -14.47 15.90
CA SER A 161 44.66 -15.87 15.75
C SER A 161 43.94 -16.41 16.99
N GLY A 162 42.92 -17.25 16.77
CA GLY A 162 42.16 -17.89 17.84
C GLY A 162 41.31 -19.03 17.30
N ALA A 163 41.93 -20.17 17.02
CA ALA A 163 41.25 -21.43 16.77
C ALA A 163 40.46 -21.86 18.02
N THR A 164 39.20 -22.30 17.85
CA THR A 164 38.56 -23.29 18.75
C THR A 164 37.41 -24.00 18.04
N ARG A 165 37.51 -25.33 18.00
CA ARG A 165 36.48 -26.31 17.63
C ARG A 165 35.27 -26.24 18.56
N GLN A 166 34.09 -26.59 18.03
CA GLN A 166 33.00 -27.41 18.63
C GLN A 166 31.70 -27.09 17.86
N ARG A 167 30.71 -27.95 17.62
CA ARG A 167 30.48 -29.39 17.78
C ARG A 167 29.23 -29.62 16.92
N ALA A 168 29.20 -30.68 16.11
CA ALA A 168 27.94 -31.12 15.49
C ALA A 168 26.99 -31.59 16.60
N VAL A 169 25.78 -31.04 16.62
CA VAL A 169 24.65 -31.58 17.38
C VAL A 169 23.60 -32.00 16.37
N ALA A 170 23.37 -33.31 16.33
CA ALA A 170 22.30 -33.93 15.58
C ALA A 170 20.95 -33.58 16.22
N SER A 171 20.02 -33.03 15.43
CA SER A 171 18.62 -32.90 15.82
C SER A 171 17.88 -34.22 15.58
N PRO A 172 17.01 -34.65 16.50
CA PRO A 172 16.30 -35.91 16.42
C PRO A 172 15.18 -35.88 15.37
N ARG A 173 14.97 -37.01 14.69
CA ARG A 173 13.77 -37.31 13.88
C ARG A 173 12.52 -37.13 14.75
N VAL A 174 11.67 -36.20 14.37
CA VAL A 174 10.27 -36.16 14.82
C VAL A 174 9.50 -37.20 14.01
N THR A 175 9.13 -38.30 14.67
CA THR A 175 8.21 -39.30 14.15
C THR A 175 6.79 -38.72 14.19
N ALA A 176 6.16 -38.54 13.03
CA ALA A 176 4.75 -38.17 12.94
C ALA A 176 3.86 -39.38 13.30
N PRO A 177 2.84 -39.23 14.16
CA PRO A 177 1.85 -40.27 14.37
C PRO A 177 0.86 -40.38 13.19
N ALA A 178 0.41 -41.61 12.98
CA ALA A 178 -0.50 -42.03 11.92
C ALA A 178 -1.82 -41.23 11.90
N ARG A 179 -2.26 -40.88 10.69
CA ARG A 179 -3.55 -40.24 10.41
C ARG A 179 -4.65 -41.32 10.51
N ASP A 180 -5.37 -41.33 11.62
CA ASP A 180 -6.64 -42.06 11.72
C ASP A 180 -7.69 -41.30 10.90
N ASN A 181 -8.17 -41.94 9.84
CA ASN A 181 -9.13 -41.38 8.90
C ASN A 181 -10.47 -42.11 9.11
N ARG A 182 -11.13 -41.80 10.23
CA ARG A 182 -12.50 -42.25 10.51
C ARG A 182 -13.34 -41.10 11.06
N THR A 183 -14.28 -40.68 10.22
CA THR A 183 -15.67 -40.43 10.59
C THR A 183 -15.94 -39.32 11.63
N ALA A 184 -16.19 -38.11 11.16
CA ALA A 184 -17.13 -37.19 11.80
C ALA A 184 -17.77 -36.30 10.72
N GLY A 185 -19.12 -36.36 10.66
CA GLY A 185 -19.94 -35.60 9.72
C GLY A 185 -19.95 -34.09 10.02
N PRO A 186 -20.76 -33.32 9.26
CA PRO A 186 -20.80 -31.87 9.40
C PRO A 186 -21.38 -31.48 10.76
N VAL A 187 -20.54 -30.85 11.60
CA VAL A 187 -21.01 -30.09 12.75
C VAL A 187 -21.39 -28.70 12.25
N ILE A 188 -22.69 -28.49 12.05
CA ILE A 188 -23.25 -27.14 11.89
C ILE A 188 -23.36 -26.56 13.30
N LEU A 189 -22.43 -25.67 13.67
CA LEU A 189 -22.61 -24.77 14.80
C LEU A 189 -23.49 -23.61 14.31
N LEU A 190 -24.80 -23.70 14.59
CA LEU A 190 -25.69 -22.55 14.61
C LEU A 190 -25.38 -21.78 15.89
N ASP A 191 -24.58 -20.72 15.76
CA ASP A 191 -24.48 -19.70 16.81
C ASP A 191 -25.72 -18.81 16.69
N THR A 192 -26.77 -19.20 17.43
CA THR A 192 -27.94 -18.38 17.70
C THR A 192 -27.58 -17.35 18.76
N ASP A 193 -27.04 -16.21 18.32
CA ASP A 193 -27.22 -14.97 19.05
C ASP A 193 -28.36 -14.17 18.41
N ALA A 194 -29.45 -14.13 19.16
CA ALA A 194 -30.69 -13.49 18.81
C ALA A 194 -30.53 -11.97 18.79
N PHE A 195 -30.74 -11.35 17.64
CA PHE A 195 -31.22 -9.97 17.59
C PHE A 195 -32.68 -9.98 17.16
N VAL A 196 -33.55 -9.84 18.16
CA VAL A 196 -34.94 -9.41 17.98
C VAL A 196 -34.90 -7.94 17.58
N VAL A 197 -35.20 -7.62 16.32
CA VAL A 197 -35.58 -6.26 15.92
C VAL A 197 -37.10 -6.20 15.93
N ILE A 198 -37.63 -5.55 16.97
CA ILE A 198 -39.01 -5.11 17.05
C ILE A 198 -39.13 -3.89 16.13
N SER A 199 -39.87 -4.01 15.02
CA SER A 199 -40.30 -2.86 14.23
C SER A 199 -41.37 -2.07 14.98
N PRO A 200 -41.29 -0.73 15.08
CA PRO A 200 -42.46 0.09 15.32
C PRO A 200 -43.14 0.48 13.99
N LEU A 201 -44.43 0.11 13.91
CA LEU A 201 -45.55 0.66 13.13
C LEU A 201 -45.36 1.00 11.65
#